data_AF-A0A7S0MRG9-F1
#
_entry.id   AF-A0A7S0MRG9-F1
#
_cell.length_a   1.000
_cell.length_b   1.000
_cell.length_c   1.000
_cell.angle_alpha   90.00
_cell.angle_beta   90.00
_cell.angle_gamma   90.00
#
_symmetry.space_group_name_H-M   'P 1'
#
loop_
_entity.id
_entity.type
_entity.pdbx_description
1 polymer ?
#
loop_
_entity_poly.entity_id
_entity_poly.type
_entity_poly.pdbx_seq_one_letter_code
_entity_poly.pdbx_strand_id
1 'polypeptide(L)'
;LKATAAANDNKNAHLAYVSALQALERFEEAEARLKVLLEHEPHDTVWQQRMEKVQFEVRKRRRPDYYSILGVSRVASAMEVKAAYKQRAMQWHPDKHDSAEVKQRAEEMFKLLGEALLVLEDTMRRQLYDAGYDKEAIEERMQ
;
A
#
# COMPACT_ATOMS: atom_id res chain seq x y z
N LEU A 1 40.66 -17.78 -4.05
CA LEU A 1 40.55 -16.40 -3.52
C LEU A 1 40.06 -15.36 -4.54
N LYS A 2 40.17 -15.55 -5.87
CA LYS A 2 39.71 -14.55 -6.87
C LYS A 2 38.21 -14.57 -7.20
N ALA A 3 37.51 -15.69 -7.02
CA ALA A 3 36.09 -15.81 -7.39
C ALA A 3 35.13 -15.07 -6.45
N THR A 4 35.52 -14.85 -5.19
CA THR A 4 34.66 -14.22 -4.17
C THR A 4 34.62 -12.69 -4.26
N ALA A 5 35.72 -12.06 -4.70
CA ALA A 5 35.79 -10.60 -4.82
C ALA A 5 34.88 -10.08 -5.95
N ALA A 6 34.94 -10.68 -7.15
CA ALA A 6 34.12 -10.28 -8.28
C ALA A 6 32.61 -10.51 -8.04
N ALA A 7 32.25 -11.60 -7.36
CA ALA A 7 30.87 -11.84 -6.95
C ALA A 7 30.38 -10.81 -5.91
N ASN A 8 31.22 -10.45 -4.95
CA ASN A 8 30.92 -9.42 -3.97
C ASN A 8 30.81 -8.02 -4.59
N ASP A 9 31.67 -7.68 -5.55
CA ASP A 9 31.62 -6.41 -6.26
C ASP A 9 30.33 -6.27 -7.08
N ASN A 10 29.87 -7.35 -7.71
CA ASN A 10 28.59 -7.38 -8.42
C ASN A 10 27.40 -7.20 -7.46
N LYS A 11 27.42 -7.88 -6.31
CA LYS A 11 26.40 -7.73 -5.27
C LYS A 11 26.33 -6.30 -4.73
N ASN A 12 27.48 -5.67 -4.50
CA ASN A 12 27.55 -4.27 -4.05
C ASN A 12 26.97 -3.31 -5.10
N ALA A 13 27.24 -3.53 -6.39
CA ALA A 13 26.68 -2.70 -7.45
C ALA A 13 25.13 -2.79 -7.50
N HIS A 14 24.57 -3.99 -7.35
CA HIS A 14 23.13 -4.18 -7.26
C HIS A 14 22.52 -3.52 -6.02
N LEU A 15 23.18 -3.61 -4.87
CA LEU A 15 22.75 -2.92 -3.65
C LEU A 15 22.75 -1.40 -3.80
N ALA A 16 23.79 -0.83 -4.42
CA ALA A 16 23.87 0.60 -4.69
C ALA A 16 22.74 1.03 -5.63
N TYR A 17 22.48 0.28 -6.70
CA TYR A 17 21.42 0.56 -7.66
C TYR A 17 20.02 0.53 -7.02
N VAL A 18 19.70 -0.52 -6.25
CA VAL A 18 18.43 -0.61 -5.52
C VAL A 18 18.29 0.54 -4.53
N SER A 19 19.36 0.88 -3.81
CA SER A 19 19.33 2.00 -2.85
C SER A 19 19.11 3.35 -3.55
N ALA A 20 19.69 3.55 -4.74
CA ALA A 20 19.45 4.74 -5.54
C ALA A 20 18.00 4.83 -6.02
N LEU A 21 17.40 3.72 -6.47
CA LEU A 21 15.98 3.68 -6.83
C LEU A 21 15.08 4.04 -5.64
N GLN A 22 15.37 3.52 -4.45
CA GLN A 22 14.63 3.86 -3.22
C GLN A 22 14.76 5.35 -2.87
N ALA A 23 15.97 5.92 -2.97
CA ALA A 23 16.22 7.34 -2.71
C ALA A 23 15.49 8.26 -3.71
N LEU A 24 15.25 7.77 -4.94
CA LEU A 24 14.46 8.45 -5.97
C LEU A 24 12.97 8.15 -5.90
N GLU A 25 12.50 7.46 -4.85
CA GLU A 25 11.13 6.99 -4.67
C GLU A 25 10.59 6.06 -5.78
N ARG A 26 11.49 5.42 -6.54
CA ARG A 26 11.16 4.49 -7.64
C ARG A 26 11.04 3.06 -7.12
N PHE A 27 10.11 2.84 -6.19
CA PHE A 27 9.98 1.58 -5.45
C PHE A 27 9.55 0.41 -6.34
N GLU A 28 8.69 0.63 -7.32
CA GLU A 28 8.25 -0.40 -8.28
C GLU A 28 9.43 -0.89 -9.14
N GLU A 29 10.33 0.00 -9.53
CA GLU A 29 11.53 -0.38 -10.28
C GLU A 29 12.54 -1.11 -9.39
N ALA A 30 12.63 -0.71 -8.12
CA ALA A 30 13.44 -1.44 -7.14
C ALA A 30 12.90 -2.85 -6.91
N GLU A 31 11.57 -3.01 -6.85
CA GLU A 31 10.89 -4.30 -6.71
C GLU A 31 11.17 -5.19 -7.92
N ALA A 32 10.97 -4.67 -9.14
CA ALA A 32 11.25 -5.39 -10.37
C ALA A 32 12.72 -5.86 -10.43
N ARG A 33 13.65 -5.00 -10.02
CA ARG A 33 15.08 -5.34 -9.99
C ARG A 33 15.37 -6.48 -9.00
N LEU A 34 14.85 -6.39 -7.78
CA LEU A 34 15.06 -7.39 -6.72
C LEU A 34 14.41 -8.73 -7.08
N LYS A 35 13.28 -8.72 -7.79
CA LYS A 35 12.61 -9.93 -8.26
C LYS A 35 13.52 -10.73 -9.18
N VAL A 36 14.14 -10.08 -10.16
CA VAL A 36 15.12 -10.73 -11.06
C VAL A 36 16.30 -11.29 -10.27
N LEU A 37 16.80 -10.59 -9.24
CA LEU A 37 17.90 -11.10 -8.41
C LEU A 37 17.50 -12.35 -7.63
N LEU A 38 16.29 -12.36 -7.06
CA LEU A 38 15.76 -13.51 -6.32
C LEU A 38 15.39 -14.70 -7.22
N GLU A 39 15.09 -14.48 -8.50
CA GLU A 39 14.90 -15.58 -9.46
C GLU A 39 16.18 -16.41 -9.63
N HIS A 40 17.36 -15.76 -9.55
CA HIS A 40 18.65 -16.42 -9.63
C HIS A 40 19.18 -16.88 -8.26
N GLU A 41 18.94 -16.10 -7.21
CA GLU A 41 19.44 -16.33 -5.84
C GLU A 41 18.28 -16.32 -4.82
N PRO A 42 17.36 -17.30 -4.86
CA PRO A 42 16.08 -17.24 -4.12
C PRO A 42 16.23 -17.26 -2.60
N HIS A 43 17.32 -17.83 -2.10
CA HIS A 43 17.62 -17.94 -0.67
C HIS A 43 18.58 -16.84 -0.18
N ASP A 44 18.89 -15.84 -1.01
CA ASP A 44 19.75 -14.74 -0.60
C ASP A 44 19.03 -13.83 0.39
N THR A 45 19.45 -13.90 1.65
CA THR A 45 18.80 -13.18 2.75
C THR A 45 18.89 -11.66 2.59
N VAL A 46 19.91 -11.14 1.90
CA VAL A 46 20.04 -9.71 1.64
C VAL A 46 18.98 -9.26 0.64
N TRP A 47 18.79 -10.00 -0.45
CA TRP A 47 17.75 -9.70 -1.43
C TRP A 47 16.35 -9.87 -0.86
N GLN A 48 16.12 -10.91 -0.05
CA GLN A 48 14.84 -11.12 0.64
C GLN A 48 14.50 -9.94 1.56
N GLN A 49 15.42 -9.53 2.43
CA GLN A 49 15.20 -8.39 3.33
C GLN A 49 15.00 -7.07 2.58
N ARG A 50 15.73 -6.84 1.50
CA ARG A 50 15.54 -5.65 0.65
C ARG A 50 14.19 -5.69 -0.04
N MET A 51 13.78 -6.85 -0.55
CA MET A 51 12.50 -7.06 -1.20
C MET A 51 11.34 -6.77 -0.24
N GLU A 52 11.39 -7.30 0.97
CA GLU A 52 10.35 -7.06 1.98
C GLU A 52 10.14 -5.56 2.23
N LYS A 53 11.23 -4.81 2.41
CA LYS A 53 11.17 -3.35 2.62
C LYS A 53 10.61 -2.61 1.41
N VAL A 54 11.04 -2.99 0.21
CA VAL A 54 10.55 -2.36 -1.03
C VAL A 54 9.08 -2.69 -1.24
N GLN A 55 8.66 -3.94 -1.06
CA GLN A 55 7.26 -4.37 -1.15
C GLN A 55 6.37 -3.67 -0.13
N PHE A 56 6.87 -3.43 1.08
CA PHE A 56 6.16 -2.61 2.05
C PHE A 56 5.90 -1.19 1.51
N GLU A 57 6.92 -0.52 0.99
CA GLU A 57 6.77 0.83 0.43
C GLU A 57 5.89 0.87 -0.84
N VAL A 58 5.98 -0.14 -1.72
CA VAL A 58 5.08 -0.27 -2.88
C VAL A 58 3.63 -0.41 -2.43
N ARG A 59 3.34 -1.33 -1.50
CA ARG A 59 1.99 -1.51 -0.94
C ARG A 59 1.50 -0.25 -0.25
N LYS A 60 2.36 0.39 0.54
CA LYS A 60 2.11 1.64 1.24
C LYS A 60 1.67 2.75 0.26
N ARG A 61 2.32 2.86 -0.90
CA ARG A 61 2.02 3.89 -1.91
C ARG A 61 0.82 3.57 -2.78
N ARG A 62 0.54 2.29 -3.01
CA ARG A 62 -0.62 1.83 -3.80
C ARG A 62 -1.92 1.81 -3.01
N ARG A 63 -1.86 1.77 -1.67
CA ARG A 63 -3.08 1.69 -0.86
C ARG A 63 -3.96 2.93 -1.06
N PRO A 64 -5.29 2.79 -1.02
CA PRO A 64 -6.20 3.94 -1.13
C PRO A 64 -5.98 4.94 0.02
N ASP A 65 -6.08 6.24 -0.28
CA ASP A 65 -6.09 7.28 0.75
C ASP A 65 -7.50 7.42 1.34
N TYR A 66 -7.75 6.70 2.43
CA TYR A 66 -9.07 6.65 3.08
C TYR A 66 -9.52 8.00 3.64
N TYR A 67 -8.59 8.86 4.06
CA TYR A 67 -8.92 10.20 4.51
C TYR A 67 -9.44 11.05 3.35
N SER A 68 -8.76 10.99 2.20
CA SER A 68 -9.19 11.67 0.97
C SER A 68 -10.50 11.08 0.41
N ILE A 69 -10.68 9.76 0.48
CA ILE A 69 -11.89 9.04 0.06
C ILE A 69 -13.11 9.37 0.93
N LEU A 70 -12.92 9.69 2.21
CA LEU A 70 -14.00 10.23 3.06
C LEU A 70 -14.09 11.76 3.02
N GLY A 71 -13.03 12.43 2.56
CA GLY A 71 -12.93 13.89 2.57
C GLY A 71 -12.80 14.47 3.97
N VAL A 72 -12.07 13.78 4.84
CA VAL A 72 -11.86 14.18 6.23
C VAL A 72 -10.38 14.41 6.52
N SER A 73 -10.11 15.22 7.54
CA SER A 73 -8.73 15.45 7.99
C SER A 73 -8.14 14.20 8.65
N ARG A 74 -6.80 14.08 8.64
CA ARG A 74 -6.09 13.00 9.37
C ARG A 74 -6.33 13.01 10.88
N VAL A 75 -6.67 14.16 11.44
CA VAL A 75 -7.01 14.32 12.86
C VAL A 75 -8.51 14.19 13.15
N ALA A 76 -9.33 13.82 12.16
CA ALA A 76 -10.78 13.68 12.33
C ALA A 76 -11.12 12.60 13.36
N SER A 77 -12.08 12.89 14.23
CA SER A 77 -12.64 11.96 15.19
C SER A 77 -13.38 10.80 14.51
N ALA A 78 -13.58 9.71 15.24
CA ALA A 78 -14.41 8.59 14.75
C ALA A 78 -15.85 9.03 14.42
N MET A 79 -16.38 10.04 15.12
CA MET A 79 -17.70 10.61 14.81
C MET A 79 -17.73 11.32 13.46
N GLU A 80 -16.71 12.13 13.16
CA GLU A 80 -16.58 12.81 11.87
C GLU A 80 -16.39 11.83 10.72
N VAL A 81 -15.60 10.77 10.92
CA VAL A 81 -15.44 9.67 9.95
C VAL A 81 -16.79 9.01 9.65
N LYS A 82 -17.57 8.65 10.67
CA LYS A 82 -18.91 8.08 10.50
C LYS A 82 -19.87 9.01 9.77
N ALA A 83 -19.85 10.30 10.11
CA ALA A 83 -20.70 11.30 9.47
C ALA A 83 -20.35 11.46 7.98
N ALA A 84 -19.07 11.58 7.66
CA ALA A 84 -18.58 11.68 6.29
C ALA A 84 -18.91 10.44 5.45
N TYR A 85 -18.75 9.24 6.03
CA TYR A 85 -19.18 8.00 5.39
C TYR A 85 -20.67 8.03 5.04
N LYS A 86 -21.55 8.36 5.99
CA LYS A 86 -23.00 8.42 5.74
C LYS A 86 -23.35 9.37 4.60
N GLN A 87 -22.74 10.55 4.59
CA GLN A 87 -22.96 11.55 3.54
C GLN A 87 -22.51 11.04 2.17
N ARG A 88 -21.30 10.47 2.07
CA ARG A 88 -20.76 9.98 0.78
C ARG A 88 -21.43 8.70 0.32
N ALA A 89 -21.82 7.80 1.22
CA ALA A 89 -22.56 6.59 0.90
C ALA A 89 -23.91 6.92 0.24
N MET A 90 -24.59 7.98 0.68
CA MET A 90 -25.82 8.46 0.05
C MET A 90 -25.58 9.09 -1.33
N GLN A 91 -24.38 9.59 -1.63
CA GLN A 91 -24.02 10.14 -2.93
C GLN A 91 -23.67 9.03 -3.93
N TRP A 92 -22.94 8.03 -3.47
CA TRP A 92 -22.42 6.91 -4.27
C TRP A 92 -23.29 5.65 -4.19
N HIS A 93 -24.53 5.75 -3.73
CA HIS A 93 -25.46 4.61 -3.74
C HIS A 93 -25.83 4.25 -5.19
N PRO A 94 -25.69 2.99 -5.64
CA PRO A 94 -25.91 2.60 -7.03
C PRO A 94 -27.34 2.88 -7.51
N ASP A 95 -28.34 2.80 -6.63
CA ASP A 95 -29.75 3.13 -6.96
C ASP A 95 -29.98 4.58 -7.40
N LYS A 96 -29.03 5.48 -7.18
CA LYS A 96 -29.15 6.89 -7.60
C LYS A 96 -28.63 7.16 -9.00
N HIS A 97 -28.10 6.15 -9.69
CA HIS A 97 -27.41 6.29 -10.96
C HIS A 97 -28.06 5.38 -12.00
N ASP A 98 -28.46 5.93 -13.15
CA ASP A 98 -29.22 5.15 -14.14
C ASP A 98 -28.35 4.44 -15.18
N SER A 99 -27.18 5.00 -15.50
CA SER A 99 -26.27 4.41 -16.49
C SER A 99 -25.38 3.32 -15.89
N ALA A 100 -25.12 2.26 -16.66
CA ALA A 100 -24.26 1.15 -16.23
C ALA A 100 -22.84 1.59 -15.86
N GLU A 101 -22.24 2.51 -16.62
CA GLU A 101 -20.89 3.03 -16.34
C GLU A 101 -20.84 3.79 -15.00
N VAL A 102 -21.85 4.61 -14.71
CA VAL A 102 -21.89 5.37 -13.45
C VAL A 102 -22.21 4.46 -12.27
N LYS A 103 -23.07 3.44 -12.45
CA LYS A 103 -23.32 2.42 -11.43
C LYS A 103 -22.03 1.68 -11.05
N GLN A 104 -21.24 1.26 -12.02
CA GLN A 104 -19.96 0.60 -11.74
C GLN A 104 -19.02 1.50 -10.92
N ARG A 105 -18.86 2.77 -11.32
CA ARG A 105 -18.06 3.73 -10.54
C ARG A 105 -18.62 3.94 -9.14
N ALA A 106 -19.95 3.97 -8.99
CA ALA A 106 -20.61 4.11 -7.71
C ALA A 106 -20.38 2.90 -6.80
N GLU A 107 -20.42 1.68 -7.33
CA GLU A 107 -20.10 0.46 -6.59
C GLU A 107 -18.64 0.44 -6.12
N GLU A 108 -17.69 0.79 -7.00
CA GLU A 108 -16.27 0.90 -6.66
C GLU A 108 -16.03 1.93 -5.54
N MET A 109 -16.64 3.11 -5.65
CA MET A 109 -16.56 4.14 -4.62
C MET A 109 -17.24 3.71 -3.32
N PHE A 110 -18.39 3.06 -3.39
CA PHE A 110 -19.11 2.57 -2.22
C PHE A 110 -18.29 1.54 -1.44
N LYS A 111 -17.62 0.62 -2.15
CA LYS A 111 -16.68 -0.33 -1.55
C LYS A 111 -15.54 0.38 -0.83
N LEU A 112 -14.90 1.35 -1.49
CA LEU A 112 -13.81 2.14 -0.89
C LEU A 112 -14.26 2.94 0.33
N LEU A 113 -15.49 3.48 0.33
CA LEU A 113 -16.07 4.16 1.47
C LEU A 113 -16.27 3.22 2.66
N GLY A 114 -16.75 1.99 2.41
CA GLY A 114 -16.90 0.96 3.44
C GLY A 114 -15.55 0.54 4.04
N GLU A 115 -14.54 0.36 3.20
CA GLU A 115 -13.16 0.07 3.63
C GLU A 115 -12.57 1.21 4.47
N ALA A 116 -12.75 2.46 4.02
CA ALA A 116 -12.31 3.63 4.76
C ALA A 116 -12.96 3.74 6.13
N LEU A 117 -14.28 3.49 6.23
CA LEU A 117 -14.98 3.46 7.51
C LEU A 117 -14.40 2.37 8.43
N LEU A 118 -14.28 1.14 7.94
CA LEU A 118 -13.79 0.01 8.72
C LEU A 118 -12.39 0.26 9.31
N VAL A 119 -11.51 0.88 8.52
CA VAL A 119 -10.12 1.14 8.91
C VAL A 119 -10.02 2.37 9.81
N LEU A 120 -10.73 3.46 9.49
CA LEU A 120 -10.59 4.72 10.21
C LEU A 120 -11.49 4.81 11.45
N GLU A 121 -12.57 4.04 11.58
CA GLU A 121 -13.41 4.07 12.78
C GLU A 121 -12.70 3.44 13.98
N ASP A 122 -11.99 2.34 13.76
CA ASP A 122 -11.30 1.59 14.81
C ASP A 122 -9.91 2.19 15.09
N THR A 123 -9.63 2.46 16.37
CA THR A 123 -8.38 3.10 16.79
C THR A 123 -7.15 2.27 16.40
N MET A 124 -7.21 0.95 16.54
CA MET A 124 -6.06 0.07 16.29
C MET A 124 -5.80 -0.09 14.79
N ARG A 125 -6.87 -0.30 14.00
CA ARG A 125 -6.78 -0.34 12.52
C ARG A 125 -6.27 0.98 11.95
N ARG A 126 -6.74 2.11 12.48
CA ARG A 126 -6.29 3.45 12.06
C ARG A 126 -4.80 3.63 12.32
N GLN A 127 -4.32 3.24 13.51
CA GLN A 127 -2.89 3.32 13.83
C GLN A 127 -2.02 2.50 12.86
N LEU A 128 -2.46 1.30 12.50
CA LEU A 128 -1.75 0.48 11.51
C LEU A 128 -1.78 1.14 10.12
N TYR A 129 -2.93 1.66 9.70
CA TYR A 129 -3.03 2.40 8.44
C TYR A 129 -2.11 3.61 8.38
N ASP A 130 -2.04 4.38 9.47
CA ASP A 130 -1.16 5.54 9.61
C ASP A 130 0.33 5.13 9.64
N ALA A 131 0.64 3.96 10.18
CA ALA A 131 1.99 3.38 10.13
C ALA A 131 2.40 2.89 8.73
N GLY A 132 1.47 2.83 7.78
CA GLY A 132 1.76 2.51 6.38
C GLY A 132 1.14 1.22 5.87
N TYR A 133 0.54 0.41 6.75
CA TYR A 133 -0.03 -0.88 6.37
C TYR A 133 -1.23 -0.72 5.43
N ASP A 134 -1.33 -1.64 4.47
CA ASP A 134 -2.51 -1.80 3.61
C ASP A 134 -3.60 -2.61 4.30
N LYS A 135 -4.74 -2.74 3.64
CA LYS A 135 -5.93 -3.38 4.22
C LYS A 135 -5.65 -4.83 4.63
N GLU A 136 -4.99 -5.57 3.75
CA GLU A 136 -4.65 -6.98 3.93
C GLU A 136 -3.72 -7.15 5.14
N ALA A 137 -2.65 -6.36 5.23
CA ALA A 137 -1.72 -6.43 6.36
C ALA A 137 -2.33 -5.97 7.69
N ILE A 138 -3.33 -5.08 7.65
CA ILE A 138 -4.13 -4.69 8.83
C ILE A 138 -4.99 -5.87 9.27
N GLU A 139 -5.71 -6.51 8.34
CA GLU A 139 -6.58 -7.65 8.66
C GLU A 139 -5.81 -8.81 9.29
N GLU A 140 -4.65 -9.16 8.73
CA GLU A 140 -3.76 -10.20 9.29
C GLU A 140 -3.29 -9.90 10.73
N ARG A 141 -3.08 -8.62 11.07
CA ARG A 141 -2.61 -8.21 12.41
C ARG A 141 -3.72 -8.10 13.44
N MET A 142 -4.97 -8.01 12.97
CA MET A 142 -6.15 -7.85 13.80
C MET A 142 -6.85 -9.19 14.10
N GLN A 143 -6.40 -10.28 13.47
CA GLN A 143 -6.81 -11.67 13.75
C GLN A 143 -6.13 -12.20 15.00
#